data_AF-A0AAV5Q4J6-F1
#
_entry.id   AF-A0AAV5Q4J6-F1
#
_cell.length_a   1.000
_cell.length_b   1.000
_cell.length_c   1.000
_cell.angle_alpha   90.00
_cell.angle_beta   90.00
_cell.angle_gamma   90.00
#
_symmetry.space_group_name_H-M   'P 1'
#
loop_
_entity.id
_entity.type
_entity.pdbx_description
1 polymer ?
#
loop_
_entity_poly.entity_id
_entity_poly.type
_entity_poly.pdbx_seq_one_letter_code
_entity_poly.pdbx_strand_id
1 'polypeptide(L)'
;MKDQTVGLSMLLLATAIFIYYTIWTFITPFIPSDNAIQLLFPDRYWAIALPVLALILGTCLVGVFIGTVLLKSAKKSSKKSS
;
A
#
# COMPACT_ATOMS: atom_id res chain seq x y z
N MET A 1 8.76 24.34 17.33
CA MET A 1 7.90 24.98 16.31
C MET A 1 8.06 24.38 14.91
N LYS A 2 9.26 23.96 14.47
CA LYS A 2 9.46 23.30 13.16
C LYS A 2 8.70 21.97 13.00
N ASP A 3 8.68 21.13 14.04
CA ASP A 3 8.04 19.81 13.95
C ASP A 3 6.52 19.89 13.80
N GLN A 4 5.90 20.91 14.40
CA GLN A 4 4.45 21.13 14.30
C GLN A 4 4.02 21.57 12.90
N THR A 5 4.81 22.41 12.23
CA THR A 5 4.56 22.82 10.83
C THR A 5 4.72 21.64 9.87
N VAL A 6 5.72 20.78 10.10
CA VAL A 6 5.92 19.55 9.31
C VAL A 6 4.79 18.56 9.54
N GLY A 7 4.34 18.39 10.79
CA GLY A 7 3.18 17.56 11.11
C GLY A 7 1.91 18.06 10.43
N LEU A 8 1.68 19.38 10.44
CA LEU A 8 0.53 19.99 9.76
C LEU A 8 0.60 19.81 8.24
N SER A 9 1.78 19.99 7.63
CA SER A 9 1.94 19.81 6.18
C SER A 9 1.76 18.34 5.76
N MET A 10 2.28 17.40 6.53
CA MET A 10 2.04 15.97 6.32
C MET A 10 0.56 15.62 6.47
N LEU A 11 -0.12 16.18 7.48
CA LEU A 11 -1.55 15.93 7.69
C LEU A 11 -2.40 16.47 6.53
N LEU A 12 -2.13 17.70 6.09
CA LEU A 12 -2.83 18.30 4.95
C LEU A 12 -2.59 17.50 3.67
N LEU A 13 -1.34 17.11 3.41
CA LEU A 13 -0.99 16.29 2.25
C LEU A 13 -1.68 14.93 2.28
N ALA A 14 -1.63 14.23 3.42
CA ALA A 14 -2.30 12.95 3.62
C ALA A 14 -3.82 13.08 3.42
N THR A 15 -4.42 14.15 3.94
CA THR A 15 -5.85 14.43 3.79
C THR A 15 -6.22 14.67 2.32
N ALA A 16 -5.42 15.46 1.59
CA ALA A 16 -5.65 15.71 0.17
C ALA A 16 -5.57 14.43 -0.67
N ILE A 17 -4.55 13.59 -0.43
CA ILE A 17 -4.39 12.30 -1.10
C ILE A 17 -5.58 11.38 -0.77
N PHE A 18 -6.01 11.34 0.49
CA PHE A 18 -7.15 10.52 0.93
C PHE A 18 -8.44 10.93 0.24
N ILE A 19 -8.72 12.24 0.16
CA ILE A 19 -9.91 12.75 -0.53
C ILE A 19 -9.86 12.39 -2.01
N TYR A 20 -8.73 12.62 -2.68
CA TYR A 20 -8.56 12.26 -4.09
C TYR A 20 -8.81 10.77 -4.32
N TYR A 21 -8.21 9.91 -3.50
CA TYR A 21 -8.37 8.46 -3.61
C TYR A 21 -9.81 8.00 -3.31
N THR A 22 -10.47 8.61 -2.33
CA THR A 22 -11.86 8.31 -1.98
C THR A 22 -12.79 8.69 -3.13
N ILE A 23 -12.64 9.89 -3.69
CA ILE A 23 -13.43 10.32 -4.85
C ILE A 23 -13.18 9.38 -6.03
N TRP A 24 -11.91 9.08 -6.32
CA TRP A 24 -11.55 8.19 -7.43
C TRP A 24 -12.07 6.76 -7.25
N THR A 25 -12.10 6.22 -6.03
CA THR A 25 -12.59 4.85 -5.81
C THR A 25 -14.11 4.79 -5.77
N PHE A 26 -14.77 5.74 -5.10
CA PHE A 26 -16.21 5.71 -4.85
C PHE A 26 -17.04 6.42 -5.91
N ILE A 27 -16.56 7.52 -6.50
CA ILE A 27 -17.37 8.32 -7.45
C ILE A 27 -17.19 7.83 -8.90
N THR A 28 -15.99 7.37 -9.29
CA THR A 28 -15.72 6.87 -10.64
C THR A 28 -16.61 5.71 -11.14
N PRO A 29 -17.17 4.79 -10.32
CA PRO A 29 -18.15 3.81 -10.83
C PRO A 29 -19.51 4.43 -11.21
N PHE A 30 -19.84 5.62 -10.72
CA PHE A 30 -21.13 6.29 -11.00
C PHE A 30 -21.07 7.27 -12.19
N ILE A 31 -19.88 7.50 -12.76
CA ILE A 31 -19.68 8.40 -13.90
C ILE A 31 -19.76 7.61 -15.22
N PRO A 32 -20.61 8.03 -16.18
CA PRO A 32 -20.66 7.42 -17.51
C PRO A 32 -19.34 7.59 -18.26
N SER A 33 -18.92 6.55 -18.98
CA SER A 33 -17.61 6.43 -19.62
C SER A 33 -17.32 7.43 -20.76
N ASP A 34 -18.31 8.22 -21.18
CA ASP A 34 -18.21 9.13 -22.33
C ASP A 34 -17.77 10.56 -21.95
N ASN A 35 -17.37 10.80 -20.70
CA ASN A 35 -17.03 12.15 -20.22
C ASN A 35 -15.51 12.37 -20.16
N ALA A 36 -15.03 13.49 -20.70
CA ALA A 36 -13.62 13.92 -20.65
C ALA A 36 -13.05 14.03 -19.22
N ILE A 37 -13.92 14.10 -18.21
CA ILE A 37 -13.56 14.09 -16.78
C ILE A 37 -12.84 12.80 -16.40
N GLN A 38 -13.01 11.72 -17.16
CA GLN A 38 -12.33 10.45 -16.92
C GLN A 38 -10.83 10.51 -17.22
N LEU A 39 -10.33 11.51 -17.96
CA LEU A 39 -8.88 11.77 -18.11
C LEU A 39 -8.23 12.29 -16.81
N LEU A 40 -9.01 12.89 -15.91
CA LEU A 40 -8.49 13.33 -14.60
C LEU A 40 -8.31 12.17 -13.61
N PHE A 41 -8.89 11.01 -13.91
CA PHE A 41 -8.88 9.83 -13.07
C PHE A 41 -8.08 8.72 -13.76
N PRO A 42 -7.03 8.17 -13.13
CA PRO A 42 -6.36 7.01 -13.67
C PRO A 42 -7.34 5.84 -13.85
N ASP A 43 -6.99 4.90 -14.73
CA ASP A 43 -7.84 3.75 -15.01
C ASP A 43 -8.26 3.02 -13.74
N ARG A 44 -9.50 2.54 -13.67
CA ARG A 44 -10.11 1.90 -12.49
C ARG A 44 -9.27 0.72 -11.99
N TYR A 45 -8.52 0.08 -12.88
CA TYR A 45 -7.55 -0.95 -12.55
C TYR A 45 -6.60 -0.52 -11.42
N TRP A 46 -6.12 0.72 -11.44
CA TRP A 46 -5.15 1.19 -10.45
C TRP A 46 -5.73 1.34 -9.04
N ALA A 47 -7.04 1.63 -8.91
CA ALA A 47 -7.72 1.72 -7.61
C ALA A 47 -7.80 0.36 -6.89
N ILE A 48 -7.77 -0.75 -7.64
CA ILE A 48 -7.76 -2.11 -7.09
C ILE A 48 -6.31 -2.62 -6.97
N ALA A 49 -5.46 -2.31 -7.95
CA ALA A 49 -4.08 -2.77 -7.99
C ALA A 49 -3.27 -2.24 -6.80
N LEU A 50 -3.51 -1.01 -6.34
CA LEU A 50 -2.74 -0.38 -5.27
C LEU A 50 -2.91 -1.10 -3.91
N PRO A 51 -4.14 -1.39 -3.42
CA PRO A 51 -4.35 -2.25 -2.25
C PRO A 51 -3.78 -3.67 -2.41
N VAL A 52 -3.96 -4.28 -3.58
CA VAL A 52 -3.47 -5.64 -3.86
C VAL A 52 -1.96 -5.70 -3.81
N LEU A 53 -1.27 -4.73 -4.42
CA LEU A 53 0.19 -4.64 -4.40
C LEU A 53 0.70 -4.46 -2.96
N ALA A 54 0.05 -3.63 -2.15
CA ALA A 54 0.41 -3.45 -0.75
C ALA A 54 0.25 -4.75 0.05
N LEU A 55 -0.82 -5.52 -0.19
CA LEU A 55 -1.01 -6.84 0.43
C LEU A 55 0.04 -7.85 -0.01
N ILE A 56 0.37 -7.90 -1.30
CA ILE A 56 1.42 -8.80 -1.83
C ILE A 56 2.77 -8.45 -1.22
N LEU A 57 3.12 -7.17 -1.14
CA LEU A 57 4.37 -6.72 -0.51
C LEU A 57 4.38 -7.08 0.98
N GLY A 58 3.31 -6.81 1.71
CA GLY A 58 3.20 -7.14 3.13
C GLY A 58 3.33 -8.65 3.39
N THR A 59 2.62 -9.47 2.63
CA THR A 59 2.67 -10.94 2.75
C THR A 59 4.02 -11.50 2.34
N CYS A 60 4.66 -10.95 1.31
CA CYS A 60 6.00 -11.31 0.88
C CYS A 60 7.03 -11.03 1.99
N LEU A 61 6.98 -9.84 2.62
CA LEU A 61 7.86 -9.49 3.73
C LEU A 61 7.70 -10.44 4.91
N VAL A 62 6.46 -10.78 5.28
CA VAL A 62 6.17 -11.75 6.35
C VAL A 62 6.70 -13.13 5.98
N GLY A 63 6.47 -13.59 4.74
CA GLY A 63 6.95 -14.89 4.26
C GLY A 63 8.48 -15.00 4.28
N VAL A 64 9.18 -13.95 3.81
CA VAL A 64 10.65 -13.87 3.89
C VAL A 64 11.11 -13.94 5.35
N PHE A 65 10.51 -13.17 6.24
CA PHE A 65 10.87 -13.17 7.66
C PHE A 65 10.73 -14.57 8.28
N ILE A 66 9.57 -15.21 8.11
CA ILE A 66 9.32 -16.57 8.60
C ILE A 66 10.36 -17.54 8.00
N GLY A 67 10.58 -17.48 6.70
CA GLY A 67 11.59 -18.30 6.02
C GLY A 67 12.98 -18.14 6.61
N THR A 68 13.43 -16.90 6.86
CA THR A 68 14.75 -16.65 7.46
C THR A 68 14.88 -17.23 8.88
N VAL A 69 13.83 -17.16 9.69
CA VAL A 69 13.81 -17.69 11.06
C VAL A 69 13.84 -19.22 11.05
N LEU A 70 13.08 -19.86 10.15
CA LEU A 70 13.07 -21.31 9.98
C LEU A 70 14.44 -21.82 9.54
N LEU A 71 15.07 -21.18 8.54
CA LEU A 71 16.42 -21.54 8.07
C LEU A 71 17.46 -21.40 9.19
N LYS A 72 17.37 -20.34 10.00
CA LYS A 72 18.28 -20.13 11.14
C LYS A 72 18.08 -21.17 12.24
N SER A 73 16.84 -21.56 12.50
CA SER A 73 16.50 -22.61 13.49
C SER A 73 17.00 -24.00 13.04
N ALA A 74 16.76 -24.36 11.77
CA ALA A 74 17.20 -25.62 11.18
C ALA A 74 18.75 -25.76 11.18
N LYS A 75 19.47 -24.67 10.89
CA LYS A 75 20.94 -24.67 10.96
C LYS A 75 21.46 -24.87 12.39
N LYS A 76 20.72 -24.41 13.41
CA LYS A 76 21.09 -24.56 14.82
C LYS A 76 20.79 -25.97 15.36
N SER A 77 19.74 -26.64 14.88
CA SER A 77 19.43 -28.01 15.29
C SER A 77 20.41 -29.04 14.71
N SER A 78 20.81 -28.92 13.44
CA SER A 78 21.79 -29.85 12.85
C SER A 78 23.19 -29.73 13.48
N LYS A 79 23.57 -28.54 13.95
CA LYS A 79 24.87 -28.33 14.62
C LYS A 79 24.92 -28.87 16.06
N LYS A 80 23.80 -29.32 16.62
CA LYS A 80 23.69 -29.85 17.99
C LYS A 80 23.73 -31.38 18.04
N SER A 81 23.65 -32.07 16.91
CA SER A 81 23.73 -33.53 16.83
C SER A 81 24.98 -34.07 16.10
N SER A 82 26.02 -33.24 15.94
CA SER A 82 27.37 -33.65 15.54
C SER A 82 28.37 -33.38 16.65
#